data_AF-A0A9J6DXE1-F1
#
_entry.id   AF-A0A9J6DXE1-F1
#
_cell.length_a   1.000
_cell.length_b   1.000
_cell.length_c   1.000
_cell.angle_alpha   90.00
_cell.angle_beta   90.00
_cell.angle_gamma   90.00
#
_symmetry.space_group_name_H-M   'P 1'
#
loop_
_entity.id
_entity.type
_entity.pdbx_description
1 polymer ?
#
loop_
_entity_poly.entity_id
_entity_poly.type
_entity_poly.pdbx_seq_one_letter_code
_entity_poly.pdbx_strand_id
1 'polypeptide(L)'
;MFTFKSLRSDFGQEAALLAKRYVNVARGVTTYRNHLDFTRTCRERNVIPRSLQLKRLVHTAEGNKIIAQAERRLLNARIHECHSVIKKKELDLFFL
;
A
#
# COMPACT_ATOMS: atom_id res chain seq x y z
N MET A 1 -23.70 -17.98 4.51
CA MET A 1 -22.44 -17.32 4.11
C MET A 1 -22.44 -17.21 2.59
N PHE A 2 -22.50 -16.00 2.03
CA PHE A 2 -22.44 -15.82 0.58
C PHE A 2 -21.06 -16.20 0.07
N THR A 3 -21.00 -17.16 -0.85
CA THR A 3 -19.75 -17.55 -1.53
C THR A 3 -19.83 -17.09 -2.98
N PHE A 4 -18.69 -16.91 -3.65
CA PHE A 4 -18.71 -16.65 -5.10
C PHE A 4 -19.38 -17.79 -5.88
N LYS A 5 -19.41 -19.02 -5.32
CA LYS A 5 -20.12 -20.16 -5.90
C LYS A 5 -21.64 -19.98 -5.83
N SER A 6 -22.18 -19.52 -4.70
CA SER A 6 -23.62 -19.23 -4.58
C SER A 6 -24.02 -18.01 -5.42
N LEU A 7 -23.19 -16.97 -5.45
CA LEU A 7 -23.39 -15.83 -6.36
C LEU A 7 -23.45 -16.25 -7.84
N ARG A 8 -22.60 -17.20 -8.23
CA ARG A 8 -22.61 -17.75 -9.60
C ARG A 8 -23.87 -18.56 -9.89
N SER A 9 -24.34 -19.38 -8.94
CA SER A 9 -25.56 -20.17 -9.15
C SER A 9 -26.81 -19.29 -9.23
N ASP A 10 -26.86 -18.26 -8.41
CA ASP A 10 -28.09 -17.48 -8.21
C ASP A 10 -28.18 -16.31 -9.22
N PHE A 11 -27.03 -15.74 -9.64
CA PHE A 11 -26.97 -14.53 -10.47
C PHE A 11 -26.06 -14.66 -11.70
N GLY A 12 -25.47 -15.84 -11.94
CA GLY A 12 -24.63 -16.10 -13.10
C GLY A 12 -23.16 -15.71 -12.95
N GLN A 13 -22.37 -16.05 -13.97
CA GLN A 13 -20.90 -15.91 -13.95
C GLN A 13 -20.44 -14.44 -13.87
N GLU A 14 -21.09 -13.54 -14.60
CA GLU A 14 -20.70 -12.13 -14.65
C GLU A 14 -20.87 -11.42 -13.30
N ALA A 15 -21.98 -11.68 -12.61
CA ALA A 15 -22.21 -11.17 -11.26
C ALA A 15 -21.13 -11.67 -10.28
N ALA A 16 -20.77 -12.95 -10.34
CA ALA A 16 -19.71 -13.50 -9.50
C ALA A 16 -18.32 -12.89 -9.81
N LEU A 17 -18.02 -12.64 -11.09
CA LEU A 17 -16.78 -11.97 -11.51
C LEU A 17 -16.73 -10.51 -11.05
N LEU A 18 -17.84 -9.78 -11.17
CA LEU A 18 -17.95 -8.41 -10.70
C LEU A 18 -17.76 -8.33 -9.18
N ALA A 19 -18.44 -9.17 -8.41
CA ALA A 19 -18.28 -9.25 -6.97
C ALA A 19 -16.82 -9.56 -6.58
N LYS A 20 -16.16 -10.49 -7.29
CA LYS A 20 -14.76 -10.83 -7.04
C LYS A 20 -13.83 -9.66 -7.33
N ARG A 21 -14.06 -8.92 -8.43
CA ARG A 21 -13.32 -7.69 -8.75
C ARG A 21 -13.50 -6.65 -7.66
N TYR A 22 -14.73 -6.39 -7.22
CA TYR A 22 -15.03 -5.46 -6.13
C TYR A 22 -14.26 -5.83 -4.86
N VAL A 23 -14.38 -7.08 -4.39
CA VAL A 23 -13.69 -7.53 -3.17
C VAL A 23 -12.17 -7.37 -3.28
N ASN A 24 -11.59 -7.68 -4.44
CA ASN A 24 -10.16 -7.54 -4.66
C ASN A 24 -9.71 -6.07 -4.62
N VAL A 25 -10.44 -5.17 -5.27
CA VAL A 25 -10.13 -3.74 -5.27
C VAL A 25 -10.30 -3.14 -3.88
N ALA A 26 -11.43 -3.42 -3.22
CA ALA A 26 -11.72 -2.96 -1.86
C ALA A 26 -10.66 -3.43 -0.86
N ARG A 27 -10.27 -4.72 -0.90
CA ARG A 27 -9.18 -5.25 -0.09
C ARG A 27 -7.87 -4.53 -0.39
N GLY A 28 -7.59 -4.24 -1.65
CA GLY A 28 -6.43 -3.46 -2.07
C GLY A 28 -6.40 -2.06 -1.44
N VAL A 29 -7.52 -1.34 -1.42
CA VAL A 29 -7.63 -0.02 -0.76
C VAL A 29 -7.28 -0.14 0.72
N THR A 30 -7.89 -1.10 1.43
CA THR A 30 -7.63 -1.32 2.86
C THR A 30 -6.16 -1.64 3.13
N THR A 31 -5.53 -2.51 2.33
CA THR A 31 -4.10 -2.83 2.48
C THR A 31 -3.23 -1.58 2.36
N TYR A 32 -3.46 -0.73 1.37
CA TYR A 32 -2.65 0.48 1.21
C TYR A 32 -2.94 1.56 2.26
N ARG A 33 -4.16 1.63 2.81
CA ARG A 33 -4.46 2.46 3.99
C ARG A 33 -3.65 1.99 5.20
N ASN A 34 -3.61 0.68 5.46
CA ASN A 34 -2.78 0.12 6.53
C ASN A 34 -1.28 0.42 6.31
N HIS A 35 -0.79 0.31 5.07
CA HIS A 35 0.59 0.69 4.75
C HIS A 35 0.84 2.18 5.01
N LEU A 36 -0.10 3.05 4.65
CA LEU A 36 -0.01 4.49 4.88
C LEU A 36 0.06 4.80 6.39
N ASP A 37 -0.81 4.20 7.19
CA ASP A 37 -0.84 4.41 8.64
C ASP A 37 0.44 3.92 9.32
N PHE A 38 0.92 2.73 8.93
CA PHE A 38 2.22 2.22 9.37
C PHE A 38 3.36 3.18 9.02
N THR A 39 3.42 3.63 7.76
CA THR A 39 4.50 4.51 7.28
C THR A 39 4.46 5.89 7.96
N ARG A 40 3.26 6.42 8.21
CA ARG A 40 3.07 7.67 8.97
C ARG A 40 3.55 7.52 10.41
N THR A 41 3.18 6.42 11.07
CA THR A 41 3.63 6.10 12.43
C THR A 41 5.16 6.02 12.50
N CYS A 42 5.79 5.37 11.52
CA CYS A 42 7.25 5.32 11.41
C CYS A 42 7.85 6.74 11.32
N ARG A 43 7.28 7.60 10.48
CA ARG A 43 7.73 8.99 10.33
C ARG A 43 7.59 9.79 11.63
N GLU A 44 6.45 9.71 12.30
CA GLU A 44 6.17 10.40 13.56
C GLU A 44 7.12 9.96 14.68
N ARG A 45 7.46 8.67 14.73
CA ARG A 45 8.38 8.10 15.70
C ARG A 45 9.86 8.22 15.29
N ASN A 46 10.18 8.87 14.16
CA ASN A 46 11.52 8.95 13.60
C ASN A 46 12.20 7.57 13.38
N VAL A 47 11.41 6.54 13.05
CA VAL A 47 11.87 5.18 12.77
C VAL A 47 11.87 4.93 11.27
N ILE A 48 12.97 4.39 10.73
CA ILE A 48 13.03 3.91 9.35
C ILE A 48 12.68 2.41 9.34
N PRO A 49 11.59 2.00 8.65
CA PRO A 49 11.23 0.59 8.55
C PRO A 49 12.31 -0.20 7.80
N ARG A 50 12.52 -1.47 8.19
CA ARG A 50 13.59 -2.31 7.62
C ARG A 50 13.54 -2.42 6.09
N SER A 51 12.36 -2.38 5.51
CA SER A 51 12.17 -2.41 4.05
C SER A 51 12.69 -1.17 3.32
N LEU A 52 12.94 -0.07 4.02
CA LEU A 52 13.49 1.18 3.47
C LEU A 52 14.90 1.48 3.96
N GLN A 53 15.48 0.62 4.80
CA GLN A 53 16.85 0.79 5.28
C GLN A 53 17.82 0.52 4.14
N LEU A 54 18.78 1.41 3.97
CA LEU A 54 19.80 1.30 2.94
C LEU A 54 21.06 0.67 3.52
N LYS A 55 21.69 -0.23 2.75
CA LYS A 55 22.97 -0.81 3.14
C LYS A 55 24.03 0.29 3.17
N ARG A 56 24.74 0.40 4.28
CA ARG A 56 25.88 1.31 4.41
C ARG A 56 27.09 0.72 3.71
N LEU A 57 27.51 1.36 2.63
CA LEU A 57 28.71 0.96 1.86
C LEU A 57 29.92 1.83 2.20
N VAL A 58 29.70 3.04 2.70
CA VAL A 58 30.74 3.99 3.09
C VAL A 58 30.58 4.32 4.57
N HIS A 59 31.58 3.99 5.38
CA HIS A 59 31.55 4.09 6.85
C HIS A 59 32.13 5.42 7.37
N THR A 60 31.88 6.52 6.67
CA THR A 60 32.28 7.86 7.11
C THR A 60 31.09 8.59 7.74
N ALA A 61 31.37 9.64 8.53
CA ALA A 61 30.33 10.49 9.08
C ALA A 61 29.42 11.08 7.99
N GLU A 62 30.01 11.49 6.85
CA GLU A 62 29.28 12.03 5.72
C GLU A 62 28.42 10.95 5.01
N GLY A 63 28.98 9.76 4.81
CA GLY A 63 28.22 8.63 4.26
C GLY A 63 26.99 8.28 5.11
N ASN A 64 27.14 8.31 6.44
CA ASN A 64 26.02 8.09 7.36
C ASN A 64 24.94 9.17 7.25
N LYS A 65 25.33 10.45 7.10
CA LYS A 65 24.37 11.56 6.91
C LYS A 65 23.59 11.41 5.61
N ILE A 66 24.28 11.11 4.51
CA ILE A 66 23.66 10.90 3.20
C ILE A 66 22.65 9.76 3.25
N ILE A 67 23.01 8.63 3.86
CA ILE A 67 22.12 7.48 4.00
C ILE A 67 20.89 7.82 4.85
N ALA A 68 21.07 8.45 6.00
CA ALA A 68 19.96 8.86 6.85
C ALA A 68 19.01 9.83 6.11
N GLN A 69 19.54 10.74 5.29
CA GLN A 69 18.72 11.63 4.47
C GLN A 69 17.97 10.86 3.38
N ALA A 70 18.63 9.93 2.69
CA ALA A 70 18.03 9.12 1.64
C ALA A 70 16.90 8.22 2.20
N GLU A 71 17.11 7.57 3.34
CA GLU A 71 16.10 6.75 4.02
C GLU A 71 14.85 7.56 4.40
N ARG A 72 15.02 8.79 4.89
CA ARG A 72 13.89 9.70 5.16
C ARG A 72 13.15 10.12 3.88
N ARG A 73 13.88 10.35 2.79
CA ARG A 73 13.28 10.64 1.47
C ARG A 73 12.47 9.44 0.96
N LEU A 74 13.00 8.22 1.11
CA LEU A 74 12.28 6.99 0.76
C LEU A 74 11.00 6.81 1.58
N LEU A 75 11.05 7.11 2.88
CA LEU A 75 9.87 7.09 3.74
C LEU A 75 8.78 8.03 3.25
N ASN A 76 9.13 9.27 2.90
CA ASN A 76 8.19 10.24 2.34
C ASN A 76 7.66 9.81 0.95
N ALA A 77 8.53 9.26 0.10
CA ALA A 77 8.12 8.72 -1.20
C ALA A 77 7.11 7.58 -1.04
N ARG A 78 7.30 6.70 -0.06
CA ARG A 78 6.37 5.61 0.25
C ARG A 78 5.00 6.12 0.70
N ILE A 79 4.95 7.19 1.50
CA ILE A 79 3.70 7.85 1.89
C ILE A 79 2.97 8.38 0.65
N HIS A 80 3.69 9.07 -0.24
CA HIS A 80 3.13 9.59 -1.48
C HIS A 80 2.63 8.48 -2.41
N GLU A 81 3.41 7.41 -2.56
CA GLU A 81 3.04 6.21 -3.31
C GLU A 81 1.72 5.62 -2.79
N CYS A 82 1.60 5.45 -1.47
CA CYS A 82 0.38 4.90 -0.87
C CYS A 82 -0.83 5.78 -1.18
N HIS A 83 -0.72 7.10 -1.06
CA HIS A 83 -1.79 8.03 -1.43
C HIS A 83 -2.21 7.90 -2.90
N SER A 84 -1.23 7.87 -3.81
CA SER A 84 -1.49 7.74 -5.25
C SER A 84 -2.16 6.41 -5.60
N VAL A 85 -1.73 5.30 -4.98
CA VAL A 85 -2.34 3.99 -5.21
C VAL A 85 -3.74 3.89 -4.62
N ILE A 86 -3.98 4.43 -3.41
CA ILE A 86 -5.32 4.48 -2.81
C ILE A 86 -6.27 5.23 -3.74
N LYS A 87 -5.90 6.44 -4.18
CA LYS A 87 -6.72 7.26 -5.09
C LYS A 87 -7.05 6.51 -6.38
N LYS A 88 -6.07 5.83 -6.98
CA LYS A 88 -6.29 5.01 -8.17
C LYS A 88 -7.28 3.88 -7.92
N LYS A 89 -7.12 3.13 -6.82
CA LYS A 89 -8.00 2.01 -6.48
C LYS A 89 -9.41 2.44 -6.09
N GLU A 90 -9.56 3.60 -5.44
CA GLU A 90 -10.87 4.19 -5.15
C GLU A 90 -11.58 4.59 -6.44
N LEU A 91 -10.85 5.11 -7.42
CA LEU A 91 -11.39 5.39 -8.76
C LEU A 91 -11.79 4.09 -9.47
N ASP A 92 -10.94 3.05 -9.43
CA ASP A 92 -11.29 1.74 -9.98
C ASP A 92 -12.56 1.17 -9.33
N LEU A 93 -12.76 1.40 -8.03
CA LEU A 93 -13.94 0.96 -7.29
C LEU A 93 -15.20 1.75 -7.66
N PHE A 94 -15.06 3.03 -8.00
CA PHE A 94 -16.17 3.87 -8.45
C PHE A 94 -16.72 3.44 -9.83
N PHE A 95 -15.86 2.89 -10.69
CA PHE A 95 -16.23 2.44 -12.04
C PHE A 95 -16.55 0.94 -12.15
N LEU A 96 -16.54 0.20 -11.03
CA LEU A 96 -17.05 -1.18 -10.95
C LEU A 96 -18.56 -1.20 -10.74
#